data_AF-A0A840BJ70-F1
#
_entry.id   AF-A0A840BJ70-F1
#
_cell.length_a   1.000
_cell.length_b   1.000
_cell.length_c   1.000
_cell.angle_alpha   90.00
_cell.angle_beta   90.00
_cell.angle_gamma   90.00
#
_symmetry.space_group_name_H-M   'P 1'
#
loop_
_entity.id
_entity.type
_entity.pdbx_description
1 polymer ?
#
loop_
_entity_poly.entity_id
_entity_poly.type
_entity_poly.pdbx_seq_one_letter_code
_entity_poly.pdbx_strand_id
1 'polypeptide(L)'
;MTASAIPLSAVRPGDVLLHGGVGPLSDLIAWASNSIYSHAAMALDADTMIEAGATGVITRPMSTRLTDTAHYTLIDVYRFGPPGAGLNAAQLAALEAKARAFLGTPYPLDKLFELGVVCAVRSQLDWPEPLRWLLRVALDHVVESDPNQMVCSEFVYRSYAEADTQPAGALRPVIEVVEQKPAPFPHIDWIALIEEYEDARHHSVNRALPAAPSAPRAVGTAGPTAADPHIAAQAALIRARRARPATRSLAVKEIIDPFPNTATVSPQDFAASPSFSLLGRVLPST
;
A
#
# COMPACT_ATOMS: atom_id res chain seq x y z
N MET A 1 9.88 -6.77 13.11
CA MET A 1 10.75 -5.59 13.28
C MET A 1 9.84 -4.40 13.44
N THR A 2 9.94 -3.65 14.53
CA THR A 2 9.23 -2.37 14.67
C THR A 2 10.04 -1.32 13.90
N ALA A 3 9.40 -0.63 12.97
CA ALA A 3 10.05 0.45 12.22
C ALA A 3 10.55 1.54 13.18
N SER A 4 11.77 2.02 12.96
CA SER A 4 12.29 3.16 13.73
C SER A 4 11.63 4.45 13.26
N ALA A 5 11.39 5.40 14.16
CA ALA A 5 10.85 6.69 13.77
C ALA A 5 11.84 7.47 12.89
N ILE A 6 11.32 8.11 11.83
CA ILE A 6 12.09 9.01 10.97
C ILE A 6 11.38 10.37 10.85
N PRO A 7 12.13 11.47 10.71
CA PRO A 7 11.53 12.79 10.48
C PRO A 7 10.96 12.86 9.05
N LEU A 8 9.96 13.72 8.84
CA LEU A 8 9.38 13.91 7.51
C LEU A 8 10.42 14.40 6.48
N SER A 9 11.42 15.16 6.91
CA SER A 9 12.53 15.60 6.06
C SER A 9 13.41 14.46 5.53
N ALA A 10 13.25 13.22 6.02
CA ALA A 10 13.95 12.04 5.50
C ALA A 10 13.21 11.41 4.30
N VAL A 11 11.93 11.74 4.11
CA VAL A 11 11.12 11.30 2.97
C VAL A 11 11.62 12.00 1.71
N ARG A 12 11.75 11.24 0.63
CA ARG A 12 12.24 11.71 -0.66
C ARG A 12 11.25 11.38 -1.77
N PRO A 13 11.28 12.15 -2.87
CA PRO A 13 10.55 11.80 -4.08
C PRO A 13 10.78 10.34 -4.49
N GLY A 14 9.69 9.65 -4.81
CA GLY A 14 9.67 8.23 -5.17
C GLY A 14 9.51 7.29 -3.98
N ASP A 15 9.73 7.70 -2.73
CA ASP A 15 9.52 6.80 -1.59
C ASP A 15 8.07 6.26 -1.57
N VAL A 16 7.93 4.97 -1.32
CA VAL A 16 6.63 4.30 -1.16
C VAL A 16 6.18 4.43 0.28
N LEU A 17 4.94 4.86 0.46
CA LEU A 17 4.30 5.10 1.75
C LEU A 17 3.26 4.00 1.97
N LEU A 18 3.53 3.08 2.89
CA LEU A 18 2.60 2.01 3.26
C LEU A 18 1.86 2.38 4.54
N HIS A 19 0.54 2.39 4.47
CA HIS A 19 -0.32 2.85 5.55
C HIS A 19 -1.09 1.70 6.18
N GLY A 20 -1.23 1.73 7.50
CA GLY A 20 -2.21 0.92 8.22
C GLY A 20 -3.49 1.72 8.43
N GLY A 21 -4.46 1.54 7.55
CA GLY A 21 -5.75 2.22 7.64
C GLY A 21 -6.63 1.67 8.77
N VAL A 22 -7.63 2.47 9.15
CA VAL A 22 -8.68 2.14 10.12
C VAL A 22 -9.99 2.01 9.36
N GLY A 23 -10.73 0.94 9.64
CA GLY A 23 -12.05 0.70 9.04
C GLY A 23 -12.20 -0.74 8.55
N PRO A 24 -13.45 -1.24 8.43
CA PRO A 24 -13.74 -2.59 7.97
C PRO A 24 -13.08 -2.96 6.63
N LEU A 25 -13.05 -2.04 5.65
CA LEU A 25 -12.39 -2.29 4.38
C LEU A 25 -10.86 -2.41 4.56
N SER A 26 -10.28 -1.54 5.38
CA SER A 26 -8.85 -1.60 5.69
C SER A 26 -8.47 -2.91 6.40
N ASP A 27 -9.27 -3.35 7.36
CA ASP A 27 -9.07 -4.62 8.06
C ASP A 27 -9.16 -5.81 7.10
N LEU A 28 -10.11 -5.77 6.15
CA LEU A 28 -10.24 -6.79 5.13
C LEU A 28 -9.02 -6.84 4.20
N ILE A 29 -8.52 -5.70 3.73
CA ILE A 29 -7.33 -5.64 2.86
C ILE A 29 -6.09 -6.10 3.62
N ALA A 30 -5.90 -5.64 4.84
CA ALA A 30 -4.80 -6.03 5.71
C ALA A 30 -4.85 -7.55 5.98
N TRP A 31 -6.03 -8.11 6.25
CA TRP A 31 -6.20 -9.55 6.41
C TRP A 31 -5.97 -10.31 5.09
N ALA A 32 -6.56 -9.89 3.98
CA ALA A 32 -6.45 -10.54 2.67
C ALA A 32 -5.02 -10.53 2.13
N SER A 33 -4.19 -9.56 2.52
CA SER A 33 -2.75 -9.51 2.21
C SER A 33 -1.85 -10.02 3.34
N ASN A 34 -2.45 -10.49 4.45
CA ASN A 34 -1.79 -10.87 5.70
C ASN A 34 -0.69 -9.88 6.12
N SER A 35 -1.08 -8.60 6.17
CA SER A 35 -0.24 -7.43 6.42
C SER A 35 -0.79 -6.53 7.54
N ILE A 36 -0.01 -5.53 7.93
CA ILE A 36 -0.52 -4.33 8.63
C ILE A 36 -0.95 -3.23 7.66
N TYR A 37 -0.63 -3.38 6.39
CA TYR A 37 -0.84 -2.33 5.40
C TYR A 37 -2.13 -2.59 4.64
N SER A 38 -2.99 -1.59 4.58
CA SER A 38 -4.22 -1.61 3.79
C SER A 38 -4.18 -0.64 2.62
N HIS A 39 -3.17 0.26 2.58
CA HIS A 39 -3.09 1.29 1.56
C HIS A 39 -1.64 1.62 1.19
N ALA A 40 -1.43 2.00 -0.07
CA ALA A 40 -0.14 2.39 -0.61
C ALA A 40 -0.22 3.74 -1.33
N ALA A 41 0.83 4.55 -1.19
CA ALA A 41 0.99 5.81 -1.91
C ALA A 41 2.46 6.03 -2.26
N MET A 42 2.75 7.11 -2.98
CA MET A 42 4.11 7.51 -3.31
C MET A 42 4.35 8.98 -2.94
N ALA A 43 5.50 9.28 -2.35
CA ALA A 43 5.93 10.64 -2.09
C ALA A 43 6.36 11.32 -3.41
N LEU A 44 5.82 12.50 -3.69
CA LEU A 44 6.36 13.38 -4.74
C LEU A 44 7.50 14.23 -4.18
N ASP A 45 7.41 14.58 -2.91
CA ASP A 45 8.42 15.27 -2.11
C ASP A 45 8.10 15.06 -0.61
N ALA A 46 8.72 15.84 0.28
CA ALA A 46 8.48 15.74 1.73
C ALA A 46 7.09 16.26 2.14
N ASP A 47 6.46 17.14 1.35
CA ASP A 47 5.21 17.81 1.68
C ASP A 47 4.01 17.27 0.89
N THR A 48 4.26 16.52 -0.18
CA THR A 48 3.25 16.08 -1.14
C THR A 48 3.36 14.60 -1.42
N MET A 49 2.23 13.90 -1.36
CA MET A 49 2.08 12.52 -1.79
C MET A 49 1.07 12.42 -2.95
N ILE A 50 1.17 11.34 -3.71
CA ILE A 50 0.20 10.93 -4.73
C ILE A 50 -0.33 9.54 -4.37
N GLU A 51 -1.64 9.36 -4.50
CA GLU A 51 -2.33 8.12 -4.15
C GLU A 51 -3.56 7.89 -5.01
N ALA A 52 -3.96 6.63 -5.17
CA ALA A 52 -5.28 6.27 -5.66
C ALA A 52 -6.19 5.96 -4.47
N GLY A 53 -7.33 6.62 -4.36
CA GLY A 53 -8.37 6.32 -3.35
C GLY A 53 -9.76 6.52 -3.93
N ALA A 54 -10.82 6.50 -3.12
CA ALA A 54 -12.21 6.60 -3.61
C ALA A 54 -12.48 7.76 -4.61
N THR A 55 -11.73 8.86 -4.50
CA THR A 55 -11.80 10.02 -5.39
C THR A 55 -10.91 9.93 -6.64
N GLY A 56 -10.38 8.75 -6.96
CA GLY A 56 -9.40 8.52 -8.02
C GLY A 56 -7.96 8.81 -7.58
N VAL A 57 -7.05 8.86 -8.56
CA VAL A 57 -5.64 9.22 -8.34
C VAL A 57 -5.50 10.72 -8.16
N ILE A 58 -5.03 11.14 -6.97
CA ILE A 58 -4.93 12.53 -6.58
C ILE A 58 -3.59 12.82 -5.90
N THR A 59 -3.22 14.11 -5.88
CA THR A 59 -2.18 14.59 -4.96
C THR A 59 -2.80 15.05 -3.64
N ARG A 60 -2.08 14.84 -2.55
CA ARG A 60 -2.49 15.24 -1.20
C ARG A 60 -1.30 15.79 -0.43
N PRO A 61 -1.49 16.84 0.39
CA PRO A 61 -0.46 17.25 1.35
C PRO A 61 -0.16 16.13 2.35
N MET A 62 1.10 15.84 2.56
CA MET A 62 1.56 14.88 3.56
C MET A 62 1.09 15.27 4.96
N SER A 63 1.06 16.57 5.27
CA SER A 63 0.55 17.08 6.54
C SER A 63 -0.90 16.67 6.81
N THR A 64 -1.77 16.70 5.80
CA THR A 64 -3.15 16.21 5.91
C THR A 64 -3.20 14.74 6.25
N ARG A 65 -2.33 13.92 5.63
CA ARG A 65 -2.27 12.49 5.92
C ARG A 65 -1.71 12.21 7.33
N LEU A 66 -0.72 12.98 7.78
CA LEU A 66 -0.11 12.80 9.10
C LEU A 66 -1.04 13.21 10.25
N THR A 67 -1.99 14.13 10.03
CA THR A 67 -2.99 14.51 11.04
C THR A 67 -4.24 13.65 11.01
N ASP A 68 -4.43 12.83 9.96
CA ASP A 68 -5.59 11.95 9.77
C ASP A 68 -5.47 10.64 10.59
N THR A 69 -5.40 10.81 11.91
CA THR A 69 -5.28 9.70 12.87
C THR A 69 -6.59 8.92 13.04
N ALA A 70 -7.71 9.45 12.54
CA ALA A 70 -8.99 8.76 12.53
C ALA A 70 -9.02 7.62 11.51
N HIS A 71 -8.36 7.79 10.37
CA HIS A 71 -8.35 6.82 9.28
C HIS A 71 -7.02 6.09 9.10
N TYR A 72 -5.92 6.57 9.70
CA TYR A 72 -4.60 5.94 9.56
C TYR A 72 -3.85 5.88 10.89
N THR A 73 -3.34 4.69 11.20
CA THR A 73 -2.60 4.43 12.45
C THR A 73 -1.08 4.49 12.29
N LEU A 74 -0.57 4.28 11.08
CA LEU A 74 0.86 4.25 10.78
C LEU A 74 1.15 4.58 9.31
N ILE A 75 2.36 5.08 9.07
CA ILE A 75 2.93 5.30 7.74
C ILE A 75 4.39 4.84 7.76
N ASP A 76 4.65 3.69 7.15
CA ASP A 76 6.01 3.18 6.98
C ASP A 76 6.54 3.55 5.59
N VAL A 77 7.77 4.02 5.54
CA VAL A 77 8.42 4.56 4.34
C VAL A 77 9.42 3.56 3.80
N TYR A 78 9.25 3.22 2.53
CA TYR A 78 10.08 2.28 1.79
C TYR A 78 10.76 2.99 0.63
N ARG A 79 12.07 2.79 0.48
CA ARG A 79 12.86 3.40 -0.60
C ARG A 79 13.27 2.35 -1.63
N PHE A 80 13.09 2.67 -2.90
CA PHE A 80 13.51 1.81 -3.99
C PHE A 80 15.04 1.74 -4.11
N GLY A 81 15.54 0.53 -4.36
CA GLY A 81 16.95 0.22 -4.52
C GLY A 81 17.61 -0.30 -3.25
N PRO A 82 18.92 -0.62 -3.33
CA PRO A 82 19.70 -1.06 -2.18
C PRO A 82 19.61 -0.08 -0.99
N PRO A 83 19.75 -0.53 0.26
CA PRO A 83 19.75 0.35 1.41
C PRO A 83 20.73 1.52 1.26
N GLY A 84 20.22 2.75 1.40
CA GLY A 84 21.01 3.97 1.25
C GLY A 84 21.21 4.45 -0.20
N ALA A 85 20.88 3.62 -1.19
CA ALA A 85 20.74 4.06 -2.57
C ALA A 85 19.38 4.76 -2.76
N GLY A 86 19.34 5.70 -3.69
CA GLY A 86 18.12 6.33 -4.15
C GLY A 86 18.11 6.36 -5.67
N LEU A 87 17.00 6.82 -6.24
CA LEU A 87 16.89 7.04 -7.67
C LEU A 87 17.83 8.16 -8.12
N ASN A 88 18.45 7.99 -9.28
CA ASN A 88 19.13 9.11 -9.92
C ASN A 88 18.11 10.11 -10.51
N ALA A 89 18.56 11.30 -10.90
CA ALA A 89 17.67 12.36 -11.37
C ALA A 89 16.81 11.97 -12.60
N ALA A 90 17.37 11.19 -13.54
CA ALA A 90 16.63 10.75 -14.73
C ALA A 90 15.56 9.70 -14.38
N GLN A 91 15.90 8.75 -13.52
CA GLN A 91 14.96 7.75 -13.00
C GLN A 91 13.83 8.41 -12.23
N LEU A 92 14.15 9.38 -11.38
CA LEU A 92 13.15 10.10 -10.61
C LEU A 92 12.21 10.90 -11.51
N ALA A 93 12.73 11.61 -12.50
CA ALA A 93 11.92 12.34 -13.46
C ALA A 93 10.98 11.41 -14.26
N ALA A 94 11.46 10.24 -14.68
CA ALA A 94 10.65 9.25 -15.38
C ALA A 94 9.53 8.67 -14.49
N LEU A 95 9.86 8.36 -13.22
CA LEU A 95 8.89 7.87 -12.24
C LEU A 95 7.81 8.92 -11.96
N GLU A 96 8.22 10.17 -11.72
CA GLU A 96 7.28 11.27 -11.46
C GLU A 96 6.39 11.55 -12.67
N ALA A 97 6.96 11.58 -13.88
CA ALA A 97 6.19 11.76 -15.11
C ALA A 97 5.14 10.66 -15.29
N LYS A 98 5.50 9.40 -15.01
CA LYS A 98 4.56 8.28 -15.09
C LYS A 98 3.47 8.37 -14.03
N ALA A 99 3.81 8.64 -12.77
CA ALA A 99 2.83 8.77 -11.69
C ALA A 99 1.85 9.91 -11.94
N ARG A 100 2.32 11.06 -12.43
CA ARG A 100 1.47 12.20 -12.79
C ARG A 100 0.55 11.90 -13.96
N ALA A 101 0.95 11.03 -14.89
CA ALA A 101 0.10 10.62 -16.02
C ALA A 101 -1.16 9.85 -15.56
N PHE A 102 -1.16 9.30 -14.35
CA PHE A 102 -2.32 8.63 -13.77
C PHE A 102 -3.27 9.56 -13.01
N LEU A 103 -2.94 10.85 -12.84
CA LEU A 103 -3.82 11.78 -12.12
C LEU A 103 -5.21 11.82 -12.74
N GLY A 104 -6.23 11.66 -11.89
CA GLY A 104 -7.63 11.61 -12.29
C GLY A 104 -8.12 10.23 -12.74
N THR A 105 -7.26 9.20 -12.83
CA THR A 105 -7.73 7.84 -13.09
C THR A 105 -8.68 7.40 -11.97
N PRO A 106 -9.91 6.98 -12.29
CA PRO A 106 -10.89 6.53 -11.30
C PRO A 106 -10.42 5.33 -10.47
N TYR A 107 -11.03 5.19 -9.31
CA TYR A 107 -10.79 4.06 -8.41
C TYR A 107 -11.91 3.03 -8.56
N PRO A 108 -11.60 1.73 -8.70
CA PRO A 108 -12.59 0.70 -8.98
C PRO A 108 -13.33 0.25 -7.72
N LEU A 109 -14.12 1.15 -7.12
CA LEU A 109 -14.87 0.86 -5.88
C LEU A 109 -15.79 -0.36 -6.05
N ASP A 110 -16.51 -0.45 -7.17
CA ASP A 110 -17.43 -1.56 -7.44
C ASP A 110 -16.70 -2.91 -7.65
N LYS A 111 -15.38 -2.91 -7.94
CA LYS A 111 -14.55 -4.12 -8.13
C LYS A 111 -13.63 -4.43 -6.95
N LEU A 112 -13.61 -3.59 -5.90
CA LEU A 112 -12.83 -3.84 -4.69
C LEU A 112 -13.20 -5.15 -4.01
N PHE A 113 -14.48 -5.52 -4.06
CA PHE A 113 -14.97 -6.76 -3.47
C PHE A 113 -14.38 -7.98 -4.19
N GLU A 114 -14.37 -7.97 -5.53
CA GLU A 114 -13.77 -9.03 -6.34
C GLU A 114 -12.27 -9.13 -6.09
N LEU A 115 -11.58 -7.99 -6.01
CA LEU A 115 -10.16 -7.94 -5.69
C LEU A 115 -9.87 -8.46 -4.27
N GLY A 116 -10.70 -8.07 -3.29
CA GLY A 116 -10.61 -8.53 -1.90
C GLY A 116 -10.81 -10.04 -1.78
N VAL A 117 -11.78 -10.61 -2.49
CA VAL A 117 -12.00 -12.06 -2.56
C VAL A 117 -10.81 -12.77 -3.19
N VAL A 118 -10.25 -12.25 -4.28
CA VAL A 118 -9.06 -12.80 -4.95
C VAL A 118 -7.85 -12.79 -4.01
N CYS A 119 -7.57 -11.66 -3.36
CA CYS A 119 -6.47 -11.55 -2.39
C CYS A 119 -6.69 -12.48 -1.18
N ALA A 120 -7.92 -12.58 -0.67
CA ALA A 120 -8.25 -13.45 0.44
C ALA A 120 -8.03 -14.92 0.09
N VAL A 121 -8.55 -15.37 -1.06
CA VAL A 121 -8.37 -16.73 -1.57
C VAL A 121 -6.87 -17.03 -1.79
N ARG A 122 -6.09 -16.06 -2.30
CA ARG A 122 -4.64 -16.17 -2.50
C ARG A 122 -3.89 -16.41 -1.18
N SER A 123 -4.20 -15.65 -0.14
CA SER A 123 -3.37 -15.58 1.07
C SER A 123 -3.85 -16.43 2.23
N GLN A 124 -5.10 -16.89 2.20
CA GLN A 124 -5.76 -17.52 3.37
C GLN A 124 -6.01 -19.01 3.20
N LEU A 125 -5.71 -19.59 2.04
CA LEU A 125 -5.83 -21.02 1.81
C LEU A 125 -4.57 -21.77 2.24
N ASP A 126 -4.74 -22.75 3.14
CA ASP A 126 -3.69 -23.64 3.64
C ASP A 126 -3.32 -24.72 2.60
N TRP A 127 -2.97 -24.28 1.39
CA TRP A 127 -2.70 -25.14 0.23
C TRP A 127 -1.20 -25.30 -0.02
N PRO A 128 -0.74 -26.40 -0.64
CA PRO A 128 0.65 -26.55 -1.04
C PRO A 128 1.10 -25.41 -1.99
N GLU A 129 2.35 -24.93 -1.88
CA GLU A 129 2.85 -23.76 -2.64
C GLU A 129 2.62 -23.80 -4.16
N PRO A 130 2.85 -24.93 -4.87
CA PRO A 130 2.62 -24.97 -6.32
C PRO A 130 1.15 -24.71 -6.70
N LEU A 131 0.21 -25.09 -5.82
CA LEU A 131 -1.21 -24.90 -6.04
C LEU A 131 -1.63 -23.45 -5.75
N ARG A 132 -1.03 -22.78 -4.75
CA ARG A 132 -1.23 -21.34 -4.54
C ARG A 132 -0.69 -20.51 -5.71
N TRP A 133 0.47 -20.89 -6.25
CA TRP A 133 1.02 -20.24 -7.44
C TRP A 133 0.13 -20.45 -8.67
N LEU A 134 -0.34 -21.68 -8.92
CA LEU A 134 -1.27 -21.96 -10.02
C LEU A 134 -2.58 -21.17 -9.86
N LEU A 135 -3.10 -21.05 -8.64
CA LEU A 135 -4.31 -20.27 -8.35
C LEU A 135 -4.06 -18.78 -8.54
N ARG A 136 -2.90 -18.27 -8.13
CA ARG A 136 -2.49 -16.89 -8.43
C ARG A 136 -2.47 -16.65 -9.93
N VAL A 137 -1.78 -17.50 -10.70
CA VAL A 137 -1.74 -17.38 -12.16
C VAL A 137 -3.17 -17.44 -12.73
N ALA A 138 -4.01 -18.36 -12.26
CA ALA A 138 -5.40 -18.46 -12.72
C ALA A 138 -6.24 -17.23 -12.36
N LEU A 139 -6.14 -16.71 -11.13
CA LEU A 139 -6.86 -15.51 -10.68
C LEU A 139 -6.33 -14.25 -11.36
N ASP A 140 -5.02 -14.17 -11.62
CA ASP A 140 -4.38 -13.11 -12.40
C ASP A 140 -4.91 -13.09 -13.85
N HIS A 141 -5.37 -14.23 -14.40
CA HIS A 141 -6.04 -14.27 -15.71
C HIS A 141 -7.54 -13.94 -15.64
N VAL A 142 -8.16 -14.03 -14.45
CA VAL A 142 -9.59 -13.76 -14.26
C VAL A 142 -9.84 -12.30 -13.88
N VAL A 143 -8.92 -11.66 -13.14
CA VAL A 143 -8.98 -10.24 -12.81
C VAL A 143 -8.48 -9.45 -14.01
N GLU A 144 -9.40 -8.96 -14.85
CA GLU A 144 -9.07 -8.04 -15.92
C GLU A 144 -8.47 -6.75 -15.34
N SER A 145 -7.23 -6.44 -15.71
CA SER A 145 -6.64 -5.12 -15.48
C SER A 145 -7.35 -4.13 -16.41
N ASP A 146 -8.29 -3.35 -15.87
CA ASP A 146 -8.91 -2.24 -16.59
C ASP A 146 -7.94 -1.06 -16.57
N PRO A 147 -7.32 -0.67 -17.70
CA PRO A 147 -6.35 0.42 -17.72
C PRO A 147 -6.96 1.77 -17.32
N ASN A 148 -8.29 1.89 -17.30
CA ASN A 148 -9.02 3.11 -16.96
C ASN A 148 -9.35 3.24 -15.48
N GLN A 149 -8.99 2.26 -14.65
CA GLN A 149 -9.21 2.30 -13.21
C GLN A 149 -7.97 1.79 -12.49
N MET A 150 -7.71 2.23 -11.27
CA MET A 150 -6.61 1.66 -10.48
C MET A 150 -6.81 1.75 -8.98
N VAL A 151 -6.39 0.68 -8.31
CA VAL A 151 -6.28 0.65 -6.85
C VAL A 151 -4.95 1.25 -6.38
N CYS A 152 -4.83 1.48 -5.07
CA CYS A 152 -3.71 2.19 -4.46
C CYS A 152 -2.35 1.52 -4.71
N SER A 153 -2.26 0.21 -4.55
CA SER A 153 -1.04 -0.58 -4.80
C SER A 153 -0.73 -0.75 -6.28
N GLU A 154 -1.76 -0.90 -7.13
CA GLU A 154 -1.61 -0.95 -8.58
C GLU A 154 -1.01 0.36 -9.11
N PHE A 155 -1.52 1.50 -8.66
CA PHE A 155 -0.99 2.83 -9.00
C PHE A 155 0.52 2.91 -8.72
N VAL A 156 0.96 2.51 -7.52
CA VAL A 156 2.37 2.54 -7.15
C VAL A 156 3.17 1.58 -8.03
N TYR A 157 2.70 0.34 -8.22
CA TYR A 157 3.41 -0.65 -9.01
C TYR A 157 3.58 -0.20 -10.47
N ARG A 158 2.50 0.26 -11.11
CA ARG A 158 2.50 0.74 -12.49
C ARG A 158 3.36 1.98 -12.66
N SER A 159 3.35 2.89 -11.68
CA SER A 159 4.23 4.07 -11.69
C SER A 159 5.70 3.68 -11.82
N TYR A 160 6.13 2.66 -11.08
CA TYR A 160 7.48 2.11 -11.13
C TYR A 160 7.74 1.25 -12.38
N ALA A 161 6.87 0.29 -12.67
CA ALA A 161 7.07 -0.72 -13.70
C ALA A 161 6.96 -0.15 -15.13
N GLU A 162 6.18 0.92 -15.32
CA GLU A 162 5.96 1.56 -16.61
C GLU A 162 6.75 2.86 -16.80
N ALA A 163 7.56 3.27 -15.82
CA ALA A 163 8.42 4.45 -15.93
C ALA A 163 9.40 4.30 -17.11
N ASP A 164 9.45 5.32 -17.97
CA ASP A 164 10.31 5.34 -19.16
C ASP A 164 11.77 5.57 -18.75
N THR A 165 12.44 4.48 -18.43
CA THR A 165 13.81 4.46 -17.89
C THR A 165 14.77 3.81 -18.87
N GLN A 166 16.06 4.12 -18.71
CA GLN A 166 17.14 3.54 -19.49
C GLN A 166 18.12 2.83 -18.55
N PRO A 167 18.24 1.49 -18.61
CA PRO A 167 17.51 0.57 -19.49
C PRO A 167 16.01 0.46 -19.14
N ALA A 168 15.20 0.04 -20.11
CA ALA A 168 13.76 -0.14 -19.90
C ALA A 168 13.48 -1.12 -18.76
N GLY A 169 12.52 -0.76 -17.89
CA GLY A 169 12.17 -1.57 -16.73
C GLY A 169 13.20 -1.52 -15.58
N ALA A 170 14.16 -0.59 -15.61
CA ALA A 170 15.15 -0.45 -14.53
C ALA A 170 14.52 -0.20 -13.15
N LEU A 171 13.29 0.32 -13.12
CA LEU A 171 12.53 0.58 -11.88
C LEU A 171 11.47 -0.48 -11.59
N ARG A 172 11.37 -1.57 -12.39
CA ARG A 172 10.33 -2.57 -12.17
C ARG A 172 10.56 -3.31 -10.84
N PRO A 173 9.61 -3.25 -9.89
CA PRO A 173 9.78 -3.96 -8.63
C PRO A 173 9.70 -5.47 -8.83
N VAL A 174 10.55 -6.19 -8.12
CA VAL A 174 10.49 -7.65 -8.01
C VAL A 174 9.43 -8.01 -6.97
N ILE A 175 8.39 -8.74 -7.37
CA ILE A 175 7.37 -9.24 -6.44
C ILE A 175 7.66 -10.72 -6.15
N GLU A 176 7.88 -11.02 -4.87
CA GLU A 176 8.13 -12.39 -4.38
C GLU A 176 6.90 -12.96 -3.71
N VAL A 177 6.57 -14.22 -4.04
CA VAL A 177 5.52 -14.95 -3.34
C VAL A 177 6.11 -15.59 -2.10
N VAL A 178 5.95 -14.94 -0.95
CA VAL A 178 6.41 -15.49 0.33
C VAL A 178 5.32 -16.38 0.92
N GLU A 179 5.69 -17.54 1.47
CA GLU A 179 4.77 -18.39 2.23
C GLU A 179 4.23 -17.63 3.44
N GLN A 180 2.91 -17.46 3.49
CA GLN A 180 2.24 -16.81 4.59
C GLN A 180 1.21 -17.76 5.20
N LYS A 181 1.25 -17.92 6.53
CA LYS A 181 0.29 -18.75 7.24
C LYS A 181 -1.08 -18.07 7.27
N PRO A 182 -2.16 -18.81 7.00
CA PRO A 182 -3.52 -18.28 7.12
C PRO A 182 -3.77 -17.64 8.47
N ALA A 183 -4.45 -16.50 8.46
CA ALA A 183 -4.92 -15.79 9.64
C ALA A 183 -6.42 -16.05 9.84
N PRO A 184 -6.92 -16.13 11.09
CA PRO A 184 -8.35 -16.19 11.33
C PRO A 184 -9.03 -14.96 10.70
N PHE A 185 -10.22 -15.17 10.12
CA PHE A 185 -11.01 -14.08 9.54
C PHE A 185 -11.26 -13.00 10.59
N PRO A 186 -11.07 -11.71 10.27
CA PRO A 186 -11.28 -10.63 11.21
C PRO A 186 -12.76 -10.52 11.59
N HIS A 187 -13.04 -9.98 12.78
CA HIS A 187 -14.41 -9.60 13.10
C HIS A 187 -14.77 -8.34 12.32
N ILE A 188 -15.51 -8.50 11.23
CA ILE A 188 -15.95 -7.38 10.38
C ILE A 188 -17.30 -6.84 10.89
N ASP A 189 -17.36 -5.54 11.14
CA ASP A 189 -18.63 -4.84 11.26
C ASP A 189 -19.19 -4.62 9.85
N TRP A 190 -20.15 -5.45 9.48
CA TRP A 190 -20.75 -5.46 8.14
C TRP A 190 -21.60 -4.22 7.86
N ILE A 191 -22.19 -3.60 8.89
CA ILE A 191 -22.98 -2.38 8.72
C ILE A 191 -22.03 -1.23 8.41
N ALA A 192 -20.98 -1.07 9.23
CA ALA A 192 -19.97 -0.06 9.00
C ALA A 192 -19.24 -0.23 7.66
N LEU A 193 -19.04 -1.48 7.19
CA LEU A 193 -18.46 -1.74 5.88
C LEU A 193 -19.36 -1.24 4.73
N ILE A 194 -20.67 -1.46 4.83
CA ILE A 194 -21.65 -0.98 3.84
C ILE A 194 -21.70 0.55 3.86
N GLU A 195 -21.70 1.16 5.04
CA GLU A 195 -21.67 2.63 5.19
C GLU A 195 -20.39 3.22 4.58
N GLU A 196 -19.21 2.64 4.90
CA GLU A 196 -17.92 3.04 4.33
C GLU A 196 -17.93 2.94 2.79
N TYR A 197 -18.54 1.89 2.24
CA TYR A 197 -18.67 1.68 0.81
C TYR A 197 -19.60 2.71 0.14
N GLU A 198 -20.79 2.94 0.69
CA GLU A 198 -21.75 3.90 0.15
C GLU A 198 -21.19 5.33 0.22
N ASP A 199 -20.53 5.70 1.32
CA ASP A 199 -19.86 6.99 1.44
C ASP A 199 -18.78 7.16 0.36
N ALA A 200 -17.91 6.17 0.18
CA ALA A 200 -16.89 6.19 -0.86
C ALA A 200 -17.50 6.36 -2.26
N ARG A 201 -18.60 5.67 -2.54
CA ARG A 201 -19.35 5.74 -3.80
C ARG A 201 -20.03 7.09 -4.00
N HIS A 202 -20.58 7.71 -2.97
CA HIS A 202 -21.20 9.04 -3.08
C HIS A 202 -20.16 10.14 -3.33
N HIS A 203 -18.95 10.00 -2.77
CA HIS A 203 -17.86 10.96 -2.95
C HIS A 203 -17.14 10.81 -4.31
N SER A 204 -17.18 9.63 -4.93
CA SER A 204 -16.63 9.41 -6.27
C SER A 204 -17.49 10.00 -7.39
N VAL A 205 -18.82 10.00 -7.23
CA VAL A 205 -19.79 10.52 -8.22
C VAL A 205 -19.89 12.06 -8.21
N ASN A 206 -19.54 12.70 -7.08
CA ASN A 206 -19.74 14.14 -6.86
C ASN A 206 -18.43 14.96 -6.87
N ARG A 207 -17.64 14.98 -7.95
CA ARG A 207 -16.74 16.12 -8.19
C ARG A 207 -16.24 16.31 -9.64
N ALA A 208 -16.77 17.34 -10.29
CA ALA A 208 -15.99 18.17 -11.21
C ALA A 208 -15.03 19.05 -10.39
N LEU A 209 -13.75 19.10 -10.75
CA LEU A 209 -12.71 19.84 -10.02
C LEU A 209 -13.01 21.35 -9.91
N PRO A 210 -12.88 21.96 -8.72
CA PRO A 210 -12.46 23.34 -8.58
C PRO A 210 -11.04 23.45 -8.03
N ALA A 211 -10.28 24.39 -8.60
CA ALA A 211 -8.91 24.75 -8.26
C ALA A 211 -8.77 25.35 -6.84
N ALA A 212 -7.63 25.08 -6.21
CA ALA A 212 -7.11 25.75 -5.00
C ALA A 212 -6.81 27.25 -5.28
N PRO A 213 -6.59 28.16 -4.29
CA PRO A 213 -5.94 27.93 -2.97
C PRO A 213 -6.44 28.80 -1.76
N SER A 214 -5.88 28.59 -0.54
CA SER A 214 -5.17 29.62 0.27
C SER A 214 -5.01 29.32 1.79
N ALA A 215 -3.75 29.41 2.25
CA ALA A 215 -3.16 29.88 3.54
C ALA A 215 -3.52 29.26 4.93
N PRO A 216 -2.51 29.06 5.82
CA PRO A 216 -2.68 28.41 7.12
C PRO A 216 -2.89 29.41 8.27
N ARG A 217 -3.56 28.95 9.34
CA ARG A 217 -3.70 29.69 10.61
C ARG A 217 -3.18 28.81 11.76
N ALA A 218 -2.26 29.39 12.54
CA ALA A 218 -1.50 28.72 13.59
C ALA A 218 -2.26 28.60 14.92
N VAL A 219 -2.15 27.43 15.58
CA VAL A 219 -2.29 27.14 17.03
C VAL A 219 -1.64 25.76 17.21
N GLY A 220 -0.87 25.35 18.22
CA GLY A 220 -0.52 25.83 19.55
C GLY A 220 -0.19 24.55 20.36
N THR A 221 0.97 24.52 20.99
CA THR A 221 1.66 23.34 21.55
C THR A 221 0.97 22.69 22.77
N ALA A 222 0.90 21.34 22.81
CA ALA A 222 0.84 20.55 24.05
C ALA A 222 1.36 19.11 23.82
N GLY A 223 2.24 18.62 24.71
CA GLY A 223 2.93 17.31 24.64
C GLY A 223 2.12 16.11 25.22
N PRO A 224 2.79 15.07 25.76
CA PRO A 224 3.14 13.86 25.02
C PRO A 224 2.33 12.58 25.38
N THR A 225 2.10 11.77 24.33
CA THR A 225 2.11 10.29 24.25
C THR A 225 1.21 9.40 25.11
N ALA A 226 0.34 8.65 24.42
CA ALA A 226 0.04 7.25 24.73
C ALA A 226 0.08 6.46 23.41
N ALA A 227 0.82 5.34 23.36
CA ALA A 227 0.79 4.44 22.22
C ALA A 227 -0.59 3.80 22.12
N ASP A 228 -1.23 3.90 20.96
CA ASP A 228 -2.57 3.37 20.72
C ASP A 228 -2.59 1.83 20.96
N PRO A 229 -3.46 1.33 21.85
CA PRO A 229 -3.56 -0.11 22.15
C PRO A 229 -3.90 -0.97 20.92
N HIS A 230 -4.57 -0.41 19.91
CA HIS A 230 -4.87 -1.12 18.65
C HIS A 230 -3.59 -1.42 17.85
N ILE A 231 -2.69 -0.45 17.76
CA ILE A 231 -1.37 -0.58 17.11
C ILE A 231 -0.51 -1.61 17.85
N ALA A 232 -0.54 -1.57 19.19
CA ALA A 232 0.19 -2.52 20.01
C ALA A 232 -0.33 -3.96 19.83
N ALA A 233 -1.64 -4.14 19.72
CA ALA A 233 -2.29 -5.43 19.50
C ALA A 233 -1.97 -6.01 18.12
N GLN A 234 -2.09 -5.22 17.05
CA GLN A 234 -1.74 -5.66 15.69
C GLN A 234 -0.23 -5.96 15.56
N ALA A 235 0.64 -5.11 16.13
CA ALA A 235 2.08 -5.35 16.14
C ALA A 235 2.49 -6.56 17.01
N ALA A 236 1.75 -6.87 18.06
CA ALA A 236 1.95 -8.07 18.88
C ALA A 236 1.54 -9.34 18.11
N LEU A 237 0.40 -9.32 17.42
CA LEU A 237 -0.09 -10.42 16.59
C LEU A 237 0.94 -10.78 15.50
N ILE A 238 1.58 -9.78 14.89
CA ILE A 238 2.56 -9.98 13.83
C ILE A 238 3.94 -10.39 14.35
N ARG A 239 4.36 -9.87 15.51
CA ARG A 239 5.57 -10.38 16.19
C ARG A 239 5.42 -11.84 16.59
N ALA A 240 4.25 -12.23 17.09
CA ALA A 240 3.94 -13.64 17.36
C ALA A 240 3.96 -14.51 16.08
N ARG A 241 3.56 -13.95 14.93
CA ARG A 241 3.59 -14.64 13.62
C ARG A 241 5.01 -14.87 13.09
N ARG A 242 5.93 -13.90 13.26
CA ARG A 242 7.33 -14.02 12.81
C ARG A 242 8.24 -14.81 13.76
N ALA A 243 7.88 -14.94 15.04
CA ALA A 243 8.71 -15.58 16.06
C ALA A 243 8.54 -17.11 16.16
N ARG A 244 7.61 -17.72 15.42
CA ARG A 244 7.47 -19.19 15.43
C ARG A 244 8.48 -19.83 14.48
N PRO A 245 9.30 -20.79 14.95
CA PRO A 245 10.27 -21.45 14.11
C PRO A 245 9.56 -22.10 12.93
N ALA A 246 10.07 -21.83 11.73
CA ALA A 246 9.67 -22.54 10.52
C ALA A 246 9.90 -24.04 10.78
N THR A 247 8.82 -24.80 10.95
CA THR A 247 8.86 -26.24 10.74
C THR A 247 9.38 -26.43 9.33
N ARG A 248 10.57 -27.04 9.18
CA ARG A 248 11.27 -27.31 7.92
C ARG A 248 10.27 -27.68 6.81
N SER A 249 9.85 -26.67 6.06
CA SER A 249 9.23 -26.84 4.75
C SER A 249 10.37 -27.16 3.80
N LEU A 250 10.20 -28.17 2.96
CA LEU A 250 11.13 -28.46 1.87
C LEU A 250 11.29 -27.16 1.08
N ALA A 251 12.51 -26.61 1.05
CA ALA A 251 12.82 -25.33 0.46
C ALA A 251 12.44 -25.30 -1.03
N VAL A 252 11.21 -24.87 -1.31
CA VAL A 252 10.85 -24.37 -2.63
C VAL A 252 11.49 -23.00 -2.73
N LYS A 253 12.32 -22.85 -3.75
CA LYS A 253 13.02 -21.63 -4.10
C LYS A 253 11.98 -20.52 -4.27
N GLU A 254 12.22 -19.35 -3.66
CA GLU A 254 11.38 -18.14 -3.80
C GLU A 254 10.88 -18.00 -5.24
N ILE A 255 9.55 -18.06 -5.42
CA ILE A 255 8.95 -17.93 -6.75
C ILE A 255 8.86 -16.45 -7.06
N ILE A 256 9.74 -15.99 -7.95
CA ILE A 256 9.72 -14.64 -8.51
C ILE A 256 8.71 -14.62 -9.65
N ASP A 257 7.74 -13.73 -9.57
CA ASP A 257 6.83 -13.43 -10.67
C ASP A 257 7.40 -12.25 -11.49
N PRO A 258 7.91 -12.48 -12.71
CA PRO A 258 8.51 -11.42 -13.52
C PRO A 258 7.49 -10.43 -14.10
N PHE A 259 6.20 -10.80 -14.14
CA PHE A 259 5.13 -10.01 -14.74
C PHE A 259 3.82 -10.19 -13.95
N PRO A 260 3.77 -9.73 -12.69
CA PRO A 260 2.56 -9.85 -11.90
C PRO A 260 1.42 -9.09 -12.55
N ASN A 261 0.20 -9.61 -12.42
CA ASN A 261 -0.99 -8.81 -12.70
C ASN A 261 -0.97 -7.59 -11.76
N THR A 262 -0.96 -6.40 -12.34
CA THR A 262 -0.78 -5.15 -11.58
C THR A 262 -1.95 -4.87 -10.65
N ALA A 263 -3.15 -5.34 -11.02
CA ALA A 263 -4.36 -5.21 -10.22
C ALA A 263 -4.32 -6.06 -8.94
N THR A 264 -3.53 -7.14 -8.92
CA THR A 264 -3.42 -8.07 -7.77
C THR A 264 -2.21 -7.81 -6.88
N VAL A 265 -1.41 -6.79 -7.19
CA VAL A 265 -0.32 -6.31 -6.33
C VAL A 265 -0.94 -5.70 -5.07
N SER A 266 -0.48 -6.13 -3.90
CA SER A 266 -0.94 -5.66 -2.60
C SER A 266 0.11 -4.77 -1.92
N PRO A 267 -0.26 -3.93 -0.93
CA PRO A 267 0.70 -3.20 -0.11
C PRO A 267 1.80 -4.08 0.51
N GLN A 268 1.45 -5.32 0.90
CA GLN A 268 2.40 -6.29 1.46
C GLN A 268 3.49 -6.70 0.47
N ASP A 269 3.19 -6.71 -0.83
CA ASP A 269 4.14 -7.12 -1.87
C ASP A 269 5.32 -6.12 -1.94
N PHE A 270 5.08 -4.82 -1.70
CA PHE A 270 6.15 -3.81 -1.56
C PHE A 270 6.98 -4.03 -0.29
N ALA A 271 6.33 -4.38 0.81
CA ALA A 271 7.00 -4.61 2.09
C ALA A 271 7.87 -5.87 2.11
N ALA A 272 7.53 -6.87 1.28
CA ALA A 272 8.27 -8.11 1.13
C ALA A 272 9.29 -8.06 -0.02
N SER A 273 9.11 -7.16 -0.99
CA SER A 273 9.97 -7.05 -2.17
C SER A 273 11.43 -6.72 -1.80
N PRO A 274 12.42 -7.39 -2.41
CA PRO A 274 13.83 -7.03 -2.27
C PRO A 274 14.17 -5.71 -2.98
N SER A 275 13.26 -5.18 -3.80
CA SER A 275 13.44 -3.90 -4.51
C SER A 275 13.30 -2.69 -3.59
N PHE A 276 12.79 -2.87 -2.38
CA PHE A 276 12.55 -1.79 -1.43
C PHE A 276 13.19 -2.04 -0.08
N SER A 277 13.73 -0.98 0.51
CA SER A 277 14.29 -0.98 1.85
C SER A 277 13.42 -0.15 2.78
N LEU A 278 13.00 -0.70 3.92
CA LEU A 278 12.30 0.05 4.97
C LEU A 278 13.26 1.11 5.55
N LEU A 279 12.88 2.39 5.44
CA LEU A 279 13.58 3.50 6.07
C LEU A 279 13.15 3.68 7.53
N GLY A 280 11.85 3.55 7.78
CA GLY A 280 11.27 3.79 9.09
C GLY A 280 9.83 4.28 9.01
N ARG A 281 9.30 4.72 10.15
CA ARG A 281 7.95 5.24 10.31
C ARG A 281 7.96 6.75 10.39
N VAL A 282 7.15 7.43 9.58
CA VAL A 282 6.91 8.86 9.80
C VAL A 282 5.96 8.98 10.97
N LEU A 283 6.32 9.80 11.96
CA LEU A 283 5.45 10.08 13.09
C LEU A 283 4.40 11.12 12.68
N PRO A 284 3.13 10.96 13.08
CA PRO A 284 2.14 12.03 13.03
C PRO A 284 2.71 13.31 13.62
N SER A 285 2.53 14.44 12.93
CA SER A 285 2.84 15.74 13.51
C SER A 285 1.92 15.97 14.71
N THR A 286 2.52 16.09 15.90
CA THR A 286 1.81 16.47 17.15
C THR A 286 1.28 17.88 17.09
#